data_AF-A0A923WZ92-F1
#
_entry.id   AF-A0A923WZ92-F1
#
_cell.length_a   1.000
_cell.length_b   1.000
_cell.length_c   1.000
_cell.angle_alpha   90.00
_cell.angle_beta   90.00
_cell.angle_gamma   90.00
#
_symmetry.space_group_name_H-M   'P 1'
#
loop_
_entity.id
_entity.type
_entity.pdbx_description
1 polymer ?
#
loop_
_entity_poly.entity_id
_entity_poly.type
_entity_poly.pdbx_seq_one_letter_code
_entity_poly.pdbx_strand_id
1 'polypeptide(L)'
;MTVIGTHDVVIVGAGLAGMRAAVEAARGGVDVAVVTKLHPVRSHSGAAEGGINVALGNVSDDSTEGHTYDTVKGSDYLADQDAARIMCEDAVSDILELENMGCFFSRLPNGRIAQRPFGAAGRPRTAFAADITGHVLLHVMYEQLLKHGVKVYEEFYGIDLATDANGEVIGVTSWDIVNGGLKTVLGNATIIATGGMGRMYHGTTNVWACTGDGMAM
;
A
#
# COMPACT_ATOMS: atom_id res chain seq x y z
N MET A 1 -13.38 27.35 1.71
CA MET A 1 -12.45 26.22 1.49
C MET A 1 -11.05 26.80 1.40
N THR A 2 -10.09 26.34 2.22
CA THR A 2 -8.73 26.92 2.23
C THR A 2 -7.77 25.94 1.54
N VAL A 3 -7.07 26.39 0.50
CA VAL A 3 -5.99 25.59 -0.10
C VAL A 3 -4.75 25.67 0.79
N ILE A 4 -4.20 24.51 1.17
CA ILE A 4 -3.07 24.41 2.11
C ILE A 4 -1.81 23.80 1.50
N GLY A 5 -1.88 23.38 0.24
CA GLY A 5 -0.77 22.78 -0.49
C GLY A 5 -1.12 22.58 -1.96
N THR A 6 -0.10 22.65 -2.80
CA THR A 6 -0.16 22.33 -4.24
C THR A 6 1.08 21.52 -4.55
N HIS A 7 0.88 20.32 -5.08
CA HIS A 7 1.92 19.33 -5.36
C HIS A 7 1.76 18.78 -6.76
N ASP A 8 2.74 18.04 -7.26
CA ASP A 8 2.59 17.33 -8.52
C ASP A 8 1.70 16.09 -8.33
N VAL A 9 1.93 15.34 -7.24
CA VAL A 9 1.17 14.12 -6.93
C VAL A 9 0.60 14.22 -5.52
N VAL A 10 -0.71 13.98 -5.39
CA VAL A 10 -1.42 13.87 -4.10
C VAL A 10 -1.90 12.43 -3.92
N ILE A 11 -1.49 11.80 -2.83
CA ILE A 11 -1.87 10.42 -2.49
C ILE A 11 -2.81 10.46 -1.30
N VAL A 12 -3.99 9.86 -1.42
CA VAL A 12 -4.99 9.78 -0.36
C VAL A 12 -4.90 8.41 0.31
N GLY A 13 -4.24 8.36 1.46
CA GLY A 13 -4.02 7.15 2.27
C GLY A 13 -2.54 6.81 2.45
N ALA A 14 -2.14 6.53 3.70
CA ALA A 14 -0.77 6.22 4.08
C ALA A 14 -0.58 4.74 4.52
N GLY A 15 -1.28 3.82 3.85
CA GLY A 15 -0.98 2.39 3.92
C GLY A 15 0.21 2.01 3.04
N LEU A 16 0.55 0.72 2.96
CA LEU A 16 1.70 0.26 2.15
C LEU A 16 1.62 0.73 0.69
N ALA A 17 0.46 0.62 0.05
CA ALA A 17 0.28 1.05 -1.35
C ALA A 17 0.54 2.55 -1.53
N GLY A 18 -0.07 3.38 -0.69
CA GLY A 18 0.10 4.84 -0.76
C GLY A 18 1.54 5.27 -0.49
N MET A 19 2.18 4.70 0.54
CA MET A 19 3.58 5.02 0.83
C MET A 19 4.53 4.50 -0.25
N ARG A 20 4.28 3.32 -0.83
CA ARG A 20 5.09 2.78 -1.94
C ARG A 20 5.01 3.66 -3.17
N ALA A 21 3.80 4.11 -3.52
CA ALA A 21 3.57 5.06 -4.62
C ALA A 21 4.27 6.40 -4.37
N ALA A 22 4.20 6.92 -3.14
CA ALA A 22 4.84 8.17 -2.76
C ALA A 22 6.37 8.09 -2.89
N VAL A 23 6.97 6.98 -2.46
CA VAL A 23 8.41 6.75 -2.58
C VAL A 23 8.85 6.69 -4.05
N GLU A 24 8.11 6.00 -4.93
CA GLU A 24 8.46 6.00 -6.36
C GLU A 24 8.30 7.37 -7.01
N ALA A 25 7.19 8.06 -6.75
CA ALA A 25 6.99 9.40 -7.28
C ALA A 25 8.11 10.35 -6.83
N ALA A 26 8.48 10.33 -5.54
CA ALA A 26 9.58 11.13 -5.02
C ALA A 26 10.95 10.76 -5.66
N ARG A 27 11.20 9.47 -5.93
CA ARG A 27 12.40 9.02 -6.67
C ARG A 27 12.40 9.48 -8.13
N GLY A 28 11.22 9.61 -8.73
CA GLY A 28 11.02 10.24 -10.03
C GLY A 28 11.29 11.75 -10.04
N GLY A 29 11.50 12.37 -8.87
CA GLY A 29 11.88 13.77 -8.74
C GLY A 29 10.71 14.76 -8.76
N VAL A 30 9.48 14.28 -8.58
CA VAL A 30 8.27 15.14 -8.50
C VAL A 30 7.90 15.46 -7.07
N ASP A 31 7.19 16.57 -6.85
CA ASP A 31 6.71 16.96 -5.53
C ASP A 31 5.48 16.13 -5.11
N VAL A 32 5.56 15.49 -3.94
CA VAL A 32 4.57 14.51 -3.48
C VAL A 32 4.04 14.86 -2.11
N ALA A 33 2.71 14.82 -2.00
CA ALA A 33 2.01 14.86 -0.72
C ALA A 33 1.22 13.58 -0.46
N VAL A 34 1.23 13.13 0.79
CA VAL A 34 0.36 12.08 1.30
C VAL A 34 -0.64 12.69 2.27
N VAL A 35 -1.92 12.57 1.99
CA VAL A 35 -3.03 12.97 2.86
C VAL A 35 -3.58 11.73 3.54
N THR A 36 -3.64 11.72 4.87
CA THR A 36 -4.05 10.54 5.62
C THR A 36 -4.84 10.91 6.88
N LYS A 37 -5.93 10.19 7.13
CA LYS A 37 -6.78 10.38 8.31
C LYS A 37 -6.17 9.80 9.60
N LEU A 38 -5.09 9.04 9.49
CA LEU A 38 -4.33 8.48 10.61
C LEU A 38 -2.86 8.85 10.47
N HIS A 39 -2.13 8.83 11.59
CA HIS A 39 -0.67 8.71 11.53
C HIS A 39 -0.29 7.45 10.69
N PRO A 40 0.65 7.54 9.73
CA PRO A 40 0.89 6.47 8.73
C PRO A 40 1.08 5.06 9.29
N VAL A 41 1.87 4.91 10.37
CA VAL A 41 2.10 3.59 11.01
C VAL A 41 0.89 3.02 11.77
N ARG A 42 -0.26 3.71 11.78
CA ARG A 42 -1.54 3.21 12.32
C ARG A 42 -2.45 2.61 11.25
N SER A 43 -2.04 2.64 9.98
CA SER A 43 -2.78 2.06 8.85
C SER A 43 -2.97 0.55 9.00
N HIS A 44 -4.06 0.01 8.46
CA HIS A 44 -4.41 -1.41 8.63
C HIS A 44 -3.33 -2.38 8.14
N SER A 45 -2.51 -1.97 7.16
CA SER A 45 -1.40 -2.80 6.67
C SER A 45 -0.45 -3.27 7.77
N GLY A 46 -0.34 -2.53 8.89
CA GLY A 46 0.47 -2.92 10.05
C GLY A 46 -0.05 -4.14 10.80
N ALA A 47 -1.32 -4.51 10.59
CA ALA A 47 -1.94 -5.70 11.15
C ALA A 47 -1.83 -6.93 10.23
N ALA A 48 -1.16 -6.82 9.07
CA ALA A 48 -0.91 -7.98 8.22
C ALA A 48 0.20 -8.87 8.84
N GLU A 49 -0.04 -10.17 8.92
CA GLU A 49 0.85 -11.10 9.65
C GLU A 49 1.60 -12.03 8.69
N GLY A 50 0.83 -12.81 7.91
CA GLY A 50 1.26 -14.02 7.22
C GLY A 50 2.42 -13.87 6.24
N GLY A 51 2.56 -12.72 5.59
CA GLY A 51 3.68 -12.42 4.70
C GLY A 51 3.24 -12.00 3.30
N ILE A 52 4.17 -12.09 2.33
CA ILE A 52 3.96 -11.72 0.93
C ILE A 52 4.34 -12.89 0.03
N ASN A 53 3.45 -13.27 -0.89
CA ASN A 53 3.72 -14.33 -1.84
C ASN A 53 4.69 -13.86 -2.93
N VAL A 54 5.75 -14.63 -3.18
CA VAL A 54 6.75 -14.33 -4.21
C VAL A 54 7.49 -15.59 -4.63
N ALA A 55 7.71 -15.78 -5.93
CA ALA A 55 8.38 -16.96 -6.48
C ALA A 55 9.92 -16.87 -6.38
N LEU A 56 10.48 -16.70 -5.18
CA LEU A 56 11.94 -16.62 -4.95
C LEU A 56 12.67 -17.96 -5.16
N GLY A 57 11.95 -19.08 -5.08
CA GLY A 57 12.55 -20.42 -5.15
C GLY A 57 13.59 -20.70 -4.05
N ASN A 58 13.42 -20.13 -2.84
CA ASN A 58 14.37 -20.31 -1.74
C ASN A 58 14.15 -21.64 -0.98
N VAL A 59 12.92 -22.17 -0.99
CA VAL A 59 12.51 -23.38 -0.23
C VAL A 59 12.22 -24.57 -1.14
N SER A 60 11.62 -24.33 -2.30
CA SER A 60 11.34 -25.33 -3.34
C SER A 60 11.44 -24.68 -4.70
N ASP A 61 11.61 -25.46 -5.77
CA ASP A 61 11.48 -24.95 -7.13
C ASP A 61 10.15 -24.21 -7.29
N ASP A 62 10.19 -23.00 -7.85
CA ASP A 62 9.04 -22.13 -8.06
C ASP A 62 9.23 -21.32 -9.34
N SER A 63 8.15 -20.79 -9.89
CA SER A 63 8.17 -19.95 -11.07
C SER A 63 7.11 -18.86 -10.99
N THR A 64 7.37 -17.72 -11.63
CA THR A 64 6.40 -16.62 -11.74
C THR A 64 5.14 -17.08 -12.48
N GLU A 65 5.29 -17.90 -13.52
CA GLU A 65 4.16 -18.53 -14.23
C GLU A 65 3.30 -19.41 -13.28
N GLY A 66 3.93 -20.21 -12.42
CA GLY A 66 3.21 -21.01 -11.43
C GLY A 66 2.49 -20.15 -10.40
N HIS A 67 3.10 -19.03 -9.99
CA HIS A 67 2.47 -18.04 -9.14
C HIS A 67 1.25 -17.40 -9.82
N THR A 68 1.39 -16.98 -11.09
CA THR A 68 0.28 -16.42 -11.89
C THR A 68 -0.86 -17.43 -12.03
N TYR A 69 -0.56 -18.70 -12.31
CA TYR A 69 -1.58 -19.75 -12.38
C TYR A 69 -2.39 -19.85 -11.08
N ASP A 70 -1.69 -19.91 -9.94
CA ASP A 70 -2.35 -20.00 -8.62
C ASP A 70 -3.20 -18.75 -8.33
N THR A 71 -2.74 -17.55 -8.73
CA THR A 71 -3.50 -16.30 -8.63
C THR A 71 -4.77 -16.32 -9.48
N VAL A 72 -4.66 -16.68 -10.77
CA VAL A 72 -5.81 -16.72 -11.69
C VAL A 72 -6.82 -17.77 -11.24
N LYS A 73 -6.37 -18.96 -10.89
CA LYS A 73 -7.24 -20.01 -10.33
C LYS A 73 -7.88 -19.58 -9.01
N GLY A 74 -7.10 -18.96 -8.11
CA GLY A 74 -7.58 -18.48 -6.81
C GLY A 74 -8.61 -17.35 -6.92
N SER A 75 -8.55 -16.57 -7.99
CA SER A 75 -9.55 -15.54 -8.32
C SER A 75 -10.86 -16.08 -8.88
N ASP A 76 -11.02 -17.41 -8.95
CA ASP A 76 -12.11 -18.08 -9.66
C ASP A 76 -12.21 -17.62 -11.14
N TYR A 77 -11.04 -17.41 -11.76
CA TYR A 77 -10.89 -16.91 -13.13
C TYR A 77 -11.51 -15.53 -13.41
N LEU A 78 -11.79 -14.73 -12.37
CA LEU A 78 -12.29 -13.35 -12.50
C LEU A 78 -11.18 -12.30 -12.52
N ALA A 79 -9.94 -12.65 -12.19
CA ALA A 79 -8.82 -11.71 -12.29
C ALA A 79 -8.45 -11.44 -13.76
N ASP A 80 -8.16 -10.18 -14.05
CA ASP A 80 -7.48 -9.78 -15.27
C ASP A 80 -6.08 -10.42 -15.30
N GLN A 81 -5.88 -11.34 -16.24
CA GLN A 81 -4.70 -12.21 -16.24
C GLN A 81 -3.41 -11.47 -16.57
N ASP A 82 -3.50 -10.40 -17.35
CA ASP A 82 -2.37 -9.51 -17.64
C ASP A 82 -1.89 -8.78 -16.37
N ALA A 83 -2.82 -8.26 -15.55
CA ALA A 83 -2.51 -7.65 -14.26
C ALA A 83 -1.94 -8.68 -13.27
N ALA A 84 -2.55 -9.87 -13.18
CA ALA A 84 -2.05 -10.94 -12.32
C ALA A 84 -0.63 -11.39 -12.72
N ARG A 85 -0.34 -11.45 -14.02
CA ARG A 85 0.98 -11.79 -14.54
C ARG A 85 2.02 -10.74 -14.17
N ILE A 86 1.74 -9.45 -14.41
CA ILE A 86 2.64 -8.34 -14.05
C ILE A 86 2.97 -8.40 -12.54
N MET A 87 1.95 -8.50 -11.69
CA MET A 87 2.13 -8.61 -10.24
C MET A 87 3.06 -9.77 -9.84
N CYS A 88 2.89 -10.94 -10.47
CA CYS A 88 3.68 -12.13 -10.13
C CYS A 88 5.12 -12.09 -10.67
N GLU A 89 5.33 -11.48 -11.83
CA GLU A 89 6.65 -11.29 -12.45
C GLU A 89 7.48 -10.26 -11.67
N ASP A 90 6.87 -9.11 -11.32
CA ASP A 90 7.54 -8.01 -10.64
C ASP A 90 7.80 -8.29 -9.15
N ALA A 91 7.01 -9.17 -8.53
CA ALA A 91 7.10 -9.49 -7.09
C ALA A 91 8.51 -9.91 -6.65
N VAL A 92 9.30 -10.56 -7.52
CA VAL A 92 10.66 -11.00 -7.18
C VAL A 92 11.58 -9.79 -6.96
N SER A 93 11.60 -8.85 -7.90
CA SER A 93 12.38 -7.61 -7.74
C SER A 93 11.86 -6.76 -6.60
N ASP A 94 10.54 -6.65 -6.43
CA ASP A 94 9.93 -5.82 -5.39
C ASP A 94 10.28 -6.31 -3.98
N ILE A 95 10.29 -7.62 -3.74
CA ILE A 95 10.64 -8.16 -2.42
C ILE A 95 12.11 -7.96 -2.10
N LEU A 96 13.00 -8.12 -3.08
CA LEU A 96 14.43 -7.85 -2.90
C LEU A 96 14.67 -6.35 -2.69
N GLU A 97 13.90 -5.49 -3.34
CA GLU A 97 13.94 -4.06 -3.11
C GLU A 97 13.50 -3.70 -1.68
N LEU A 98 12.38 -4.25 -1.20
CA LEU A 98 11.91 -4.05 0.17
C LEU A 98 12.94 -4.51 1.20
N GLU A 99 13.61 -5.64 0.96
CA GLU A 99 14.73 -6.11 1.77
C GLU A 99 15.88 -5.08 1.79
N ASN A 100 16.27 -4.56 0.62
CA ASN A 100 17.31 -3.55 0.49
C ASN A 100 16.93 -2.19 1.11
N MET A 101 15.63 -1.87 1.19
CA MET A 101 15.12 -0.70 1.92
C MET A 101 15.22 -0.85 3.45
N GLY A 102 15.40 -2.07 3.95
CA GLY A 102 15.53 -2.37 5.38
C GLY A 102 14.47 -3.31 5.94
N CYS A 103 13.57 -3.86 5.12
CA CYS A 103 12.61 -4.86 5.59
C CYS A 103 13.34 -6.14 6.00
N PHE A 104 13.31 -6.47 7.29
CA PHE A 104 13.94 -7.67 7.80
C PHE A 104 13.00 -8.88 7.65
N PHE A 105 13.29 -9.72 6.65
CA PHE A 105 12.62 -11.01 6.53
C PHE A 105 13.31 -12.07 7.39
N SER A 106 12.53 -13.05 7.87
CA SER A 106 13.04 -14.26 8.50
C SER A 106 13.96 -15.02 7.52
N ARG A 107 14.91 -15.78 8.06
CA ARG A 107 16.01 -16.37 7.27
C ARG A 107 16.05 -17.88 7.36
N LEU A 108 16.45 -18.51 6.27
CA LEU A 108 16.92 -19.89 6.24
C LEU A 108 18.35 -19.97 6.81
N PRO A 109 18.83 -21.17 7.20
CA PRO A 109 20.21 -21.35 7.66
C PRO A 109 21.28 -20.89 6.66
N ASN A 110 20.97 -20.85 5.36
CA ASN A 110 21.86 -20.37 4.30
C ASN A 110 21.81 -18.84 4.07
N GLY A 111 21.05 -18.09 4.88
CA GLY A 111 20.94 -16.64 4.80
C GLY A 111 19.91 -16.10 3.79
N ARG A 112 19.32 -16.95 2.93
CA ARG A 112 18.24 -16.53 2.03
C ARG A 112 16.95 -16.25 2.81
N ILE A 113 16.07 -15.43 2.21
CA ILE A 113 14.74 -15.15 2.77
C ILE A 113 13.98 -16.47 2.98
N ALA A 114 13.48 -16.70 4.20
CA ALA A 114 12.62 -17.82 4.50
C ALA A 114 11.25 -17.64 3.84
N GLN A 115 10.71 -18.74 3.33
CA GLN A 115 9.35 -18.81 2.79
C GLN A 115 8.57 -19.93 3.50
N ARG A 116 7.25 -19.78 3.59
CA ARG A 116 6.37 -20.77 4.24
C ARG A 116 5.17 -21.13 3.37
N PRO A 117 4.51 -22.28 3.62
CA PRO A 117 3.19 -22.57 3.06
C PRO A 117 2.16 -21.52 3.44
N PHE A 118 1.25 -21.23 2.52
CA PHE A 118 0.12 -20.33 2.75
C PHE A 118 -1.07 -20.74 1.89
N GLY A 119 -2.26 -20.27 2.25
CA GLY A 119 -3.51 -20.68 1.62
C GLY A 119 -3.47 -20.48 0.09
N ALA A 120 -3.93 -21.49 -0.65
CA ALA A 120 -4.09 -21.49 -2.10
C ALA A 120 -2.82 -21.24 -2.95
N ALA A 121 -1.62 -21.17 -2.34
CA ALA A 121 -0.41 -20.81 -3.06
C ALA A 121 0.28 -21.98 -3.79
N GLY A 122 -0.21 -23.22 -3.73
CA GLY A 122 0.37 -24.38 -4.44
C GLY A 122 1.80 -24.81 -4.04
N ARG A 123 2.60 -23.91 -3.44
CA ARG A 123 4.01 -24.01 -3.06
C ARG A 123 4.30 -23.15 -1.82
N PRO A 124 5.36 -23.44 -1.04
CA PRO A 124 5.74 -22.64 0.13
C PRO A 124 6.45 -21.33 -0.27
N ARG A 125 5.71 -20.37 -0.84
CA ARG A 125 6.26 -19.15 -1.46
C ARG A 125 6.06 -17.85 -0.70
N THR A 126 5.49 -17.90 0.49
CA THR A 126 5.20 -16.69 1.27
C THR A 126 6.43 -16.25 2.05
N ALA A 127 7.10 -15.19 1.60
CA ALA A 127 8.16 -14.52 2.34
C ALA A 127 7.59 -13.81 3.56
N PHE A 128 8.26 -13.88 4.71
CA PHE A 128 7.68 -13.41 5.96
C PHE A 128 8.71 -12.87 6.96
N ALA A 129 8.23 -12.08 7.92
CA ALA A 129 8.96 -11.68 9.11
C ALA A 129 8.19 -12.13 10.36
N ALA A 130 8.56 -13.28 10.92
CA ALA A 130 7.80 -13.97 11.98
C ALA A 130 6.29 -14.01 11.66
N ASP A 131 5.45 -13.36 12.44
CA ASP A 131 4.01 -13.16 12.24
C ASP A 131 3.65 -11.66 12.26
N ILE A 132 4.61 -10.80 11.93
CA ILE A 132 4.48 -9.33 11.99
C ILE A 132 4.90 -8.68 10.67
N THR A 133 4.76 -9.37 9.54
CA THR A 133 5.32 -8.92 8.25
C THR A 133 4.79 -7.54 7.85
N GLY A 134 3.49 -7.29 8.03
CA GLY A 134 2.87 -5.99 7.79
C GLY A 134 3.41 -4.87 8.67
N HIS A 135 3.67 -5.17 9.95
CA HIS A 135 4.28 -4.21 10.88
C HIS A 135 5.68 -3.80 10.40
N VAL A 136 6.52 -4.77 10.01
CA VAL A 136 7.87 -4.50 9.47
C VAL A 136 7.80 -3.62 8.24
N LEU A 137 6.98 -4.00 7.26
CA LEU A 137 6.82 -3.25 6.01
C LEU A 137 6.32 -1.83 6.26
N LEU A 138 5.33 -1.66 7.14
CA LEU A 138 4.71 -0.36 7.38
C LEU A 138 5.69 0.62 8.01
N HIS A 139 6.51 0.16 8.96
CA HIS A 139 7.54 0.97 9.59
C HIS A 139 8.64 1.36 8.60
N VAL A 140 9.18 0.39 7.84
CA VAL A 140 10.23 0.69 6.84
C VAL A 140 9.71 1.64 5.77
N MET A 141 8.48 1.47 5.29
CA MET A 141 7.91 2.38 4.30
C MET A 141 7.71 3.79 4.85
N TYR A 142 7.32 3.95 6.11
CA TYR A 142 7.26 5.27 6.76
C TYR A 142 8.66 5.91 6.87
N GLU A 143 9.68 5.14 7.23
CA GLU A 143 11.08 5.59 7.24
C GLU A 143 11.54 6.02 5.83
N GLN A 144 11.13 5.32 4.77
CA GLN A 144 11.42 5.74 3.40
C GLN A 144 10.75 7.07 3.05
N LEU A 145 9.50 7.34 3.50
CA LEU A 145 8.89 8.65 3.30
C LEU A 145 9.73 9.77 3.93
N LEU A 146 10.20 9.57 5.16
CA LEU A 146 11.05 10.52 5.87
C LEU A 146 12.38 10.74 5.13
N LYS A 147 13.02 9.65 4.68
CA LYS A 147 14.26 9.68 3.91
C LYS A 147 14.12 10.48 2.61
N HIS A 148 12.97 10.35 1.94
CA HIS A 148 12.69 11.03 0.68
C HIS A 148 12.04 12.41 0.86
N GLY A 149 11.84 12.89 2.10
CA GLY A 149 11.28 14.22 2.37
C GLY A 149 9.84 14.40 1.91
N VAL A 150 9.07 13.32 1.78
CA VAL A 150 7.67 13.36 1.33
C VAL A 150 6.82 14.12 2.36
N LYS A 151 6.02 15.08 1.89
CA LYS A 151 5.12 15.83 2.76
C LYS A 151 3.95 14.95 3.18
N VAL A 152 3.76 14.76 4.49
CA VAL A 152 2.59 14.05 5.03
C VAL A 152 1.66 15.06 5.72
N TYR A 153 0.41 15.08 5.29
CA TYR A 153 -0.71 15.75 5.94
C TYR A 153 -1.42 14.72 6.81
N GLU A 154 -0.93 14.58 8.04
CA GLU A 154 -1.44 13.62 9.02
C GLU A 154 -2.70 14.13 9.71
N GLU A 155 -3.62 13.19 9.97
CA GLU A 155 -4.92 13.47 10.60
C GLU A 155 -5.79 14.44 9.78
N PHE A 156 -5.75 14.29 8.45
CA PHE A 156 -6.67 14.92 7.51
C PHE A 156 -7.65 13.88 6.96
N TYR A 157 -8.93 14.05 7.28
CA TYR A 157 -9.99 13.16 6.81
C TYR A 157 -10.45 13.57 5.41
N GLY A 158 -10.16 12.76 4.39
CA GLY A 158 -10.65 12.98 3.02
C GLY A 158 -12.18 12.97 2.98
N ILE A 159 -12.78 14.04 2.45
CA ILE A 159 -14.24 14.18 2.33
C ILE A 159 -14.67 13.86 0.91
N ASP A 160 -14.04 14.49 -0.08
CA ASP A 160 -14.41 14.37 -1.48
C ASP A 160 -13.22 14.74 -2.38
N LEU A 161 -13.23 14.29 -3.63
CA LEU A 161 -12.29 14.71 -4.66
C LEU A 161 -12.48 16.19 -4.96
N ALA A 162 -11.38 16.94 -5.08
CA ALA A 162 -11.45 18.29 -5.60
C ALA A 162 -11.48 18.20 -7.13
N THR A 163 -12.50 18.80 -7.76
CA THR A 163 -12.64 18.83 -9.22
C THR A 163 -12.61 20.26 -9.75
N ASP A 164 -12.11 20.41 -10.97
CA ASP A 164 -12.16 21.68 -11.70
C ASP A 164 -13.54 21.89 -12.37
N ALA A 165 -13.68 22.98 -13.12
CA ALA A 165 -14.93 23.30 -13.83
C ALA A 165 -15.28 22.30 -14.96
N ASN A 166 -14.32 21.51 -15.43
CA ASN A 166 -14.49 20.50 -16.47
C ASN A 166 -14.76 19.10 -15.88
N GLY A 167 -14.68 18.95 -14.55
CA GLY A 167 -14.82 17.68 -13.86
C GLY A 167 -13.52 16.87 -13.74
N GLU A 168 -12.36 17.47 -14.05
CA GLU A 168 -11.06 16.84 -13.86
C GLU A 168 -10.68 16.87 -12.37
N VAL A 169 -10.12 15.76 -11.87
CA VAL A 169 -9.67 15.65 -10.49
C VAL A 169 -8.37 16.41 -10.32
N ILE A 170 -8.38 17.40 -9.42
CA ILE A 170 -7.25 18.31 -9.14
C ILE A 170 -6.79 18.23 -7.68
N GLY A 171 -7.16 17.19 -6.94
CA GLY A 171 -6.72 16.96 -5.57
C GLY A 171 -7.81 16.40 -4.67
N VAL A 172 -7.72 16.71 -3.37
CA VAL A 172 -8.65 16.24 -2.35
C VAL A 172 -9.06 17.35 -1.39
N THR A 173 -10.35 17.41 -1.07
CA THR A 173 -10.87 18.23 0.03
C THR A 173 -10.97 17.37 1.28
N SER A 174 -10.48 17.87 2.39
CA SER A 174 -10.35 17.16 3.65
C SER A 174 -10.78 18.00 4.84
N TRP A 175 -11.14 17.34 5.92
CA TRP A 175 -11.33 17.94 7.24
C TRP A 175 -10.06 17.80 8.07
N ASP A 176 -9.52 18.91 8.55
CA ASP A 176 -8.41 18.92 9.51
C ASP A 176 -8.95 18.44 10.87
N ILE A 177 -8.59 17.24 11.30
CA ILE A 177 -9.13 16.63 12.52
C ILE A 177 -8.64 17.39 13.76
N VAL A 178 -7.43 17.94 13.71
CA VAL A 178 -6.76 18.57 14.87
C VAL A 178 -7.24 20.01 15.05
N ASN A 179 -7.22 20.80 13.98
CA ASN A 179 -7.53 22.25 14.04
C ASN A 179 -8.94 22.60 13.57
N GLY A 180 -9.63 21.65 12.94
CA GLY A 180 -10.93 21.86 12.33
C GLY A 180 -10.90 22.61 11.00
N GLY A 181 -12.01 22.48 10.27
CA GLY A 181 -12.27 23.22 9.03
C GLY A 181 -11.87 22.48 7.76
N LEU A 182 -12.47 22.94 6.66
CA LEU A 182 -12.26 22.40 5.33
C LEU A 182 -10.96 22.93 4.71
N LYS A 183 -10.05 21.99 4.41
CA LYS A 183 -8.77 22.24 3.78
C LYS A 183 -8.69 21.45 2.48
N THR A 184 -8.02 22.00 1.47
CA THR A 184 -7.84 21.34 0.19
C THR A 184 -6.35 21.25 -0.13
N VAL A 185 -5.93 20.07 -0.58
CA VAL A 185 -4.60 19.83 -1.12
C VAL A 185 -4.78 19.58 -2.61
N LEU A 186 -4.17 20.44 -3.43
CA LEU A 186 -4.26 20.34 -4.89
C LEU A 186 -3.10 19.50 -5.46
N GLY A 187 -3.37 18.78 -6.54
CA GLY A 187 -2.42 17.90 -7.22
C GLY A 187 -2.69 17.79 -8.71
N ASN A 188 -1.64 17.70 -9.52
CA ASN A 188 -1.77 17.40 -10.97
C ASN A 188 -2.23 15.95 -11.19
N ALA A 189 -1.85 15.03 -10.30
CA ALA A 189 -2.35 13.67 -10.25
C ALA A 189 -2.81 13.32 -8.82
N THR A 190 -3.94 12.62 -8.70
CA THR A 190 -4.48 12.14 -7.42
C THR A 190 -4.54 10.61 -7.40
N ILE A 191 -3.91 9.98 -6.41
CA ILE A 191 -3.89 8.51 -6.23
C ILE A 191 -4.72 8.16 -5.00
N ILE A 192 -5.71 7.28 -5.17
CA ILE A 192 -6.53 6.77 -4.07
C ILE A 192 -5.95 5.47 -3.53
N ALA A 193 -5.56 5.48 -2.26
CA ALA A 193 -4.95 4.36 -1.54
C ALA A 193 -5.58 4.20 -0.13
N THR A 194 -6.90 4.39 -0.03
CA THR A 194 -7.64 4.51 1.23
C THR A 194 -7.94 3.19 1.96
N GLY A 195 -7.55 2.05 1.39
CA GLY A 195 -7.81 0.73 1.95
C GLY A 195 -9.25 0.24 1.72
N GLY A 196 -9.64 -0.80 2.47
CA GLY A 196 -10.91 -1.50 2.29
C GLY A 196 -12.09 -0.96 3.12
N MET A 197 -13.21 -1.68 3.04
CA MET A 197 -14.50 -1.33 3.66
C MET A 197 -15.04 -2.41 4.62
N GLY A 198 -14.16 -3.19 5.26
CA GLY A 198 -14.57 -4.31 6.12
C GLY A 198 -15.48 -3.91 7.29
N ARG A 199 -15.52 -2.63 7.68
CA ARG A 199 -16.41 -2.12 8.73
C ARG A 199 -17.88 -2.01 8.34
N MET A 200 -18.22 -2.31 7.09
CA MET A 200 -19.61 -2.51 6.67
C MET A 200 -20.26 -3.75 7.34
N TYR A 201 -19.45 -4.70 7.82
CA TYR A 201 -19.91 -5.93 8.46
C TYR A 201 -19.80 -5.87 9.99
N HIS A 202 -20.70 -6.57 10.69
CA HIS A 202 -20.69 -6.64 12.16
C HIS A 202 -19.43 -7.33 12.71
N GLY A 203 -19.05 -8.48 12.15
CA GLY A 203 -17.82 -9.19 12.48
C GLY A 203 -16.76 -8.93 11.42
N THR A 204 -15.62 -8.35 11.79
CA THR A 204 -14.54 -8.04 10.86
C THR A 204 -13.18 -8.05 11.56
N THR A 205 -12.13 -8.44 10.83
CA THR A 205 -10.73 -8.34 11.26
C THR A 205 -10.14 -6.96 10.98
N ASN A 206 -10.84 -6.14 10.18
CA ASN A 206 -10.36 -4.84 9.76
C ASN A 206 -10.37 -3.85 10.94
N VAL A 207 -9.41 -2.93 10.97
CA VAL A 207 -9.39 -1.84 11.97
C VAL A 207 -10.60 -0.91 11.81
N TRP A 208 -10.90 -0.11 12.83
CA TRP A 208 -12.03 0.84 12.82
C TRP A 208 -11.98 1.87 11.70
N ALA A 209 -10.79 2.11 11.15
CA ALA A 209 -10.56 3.04 10.05
C ALA A 209 -10.88 2.47 8.65
N CYS A 210 -11.15 1.17 8.49
CA CYS A 210 -11.44 0.56 7.18
C CYS A 210 -12.92 0.73 6.79
N THR A 211 -13.28 1.95 6.41
CA THR A 211 -14.65 2.42 6.21
C THR A 211 -15.03 2.66 4.75
N GLY A 212 -14.14 2.34 3.79
CA GLY A 212 -14.45 2.47 2.36
C GLY A 212 -14.49 3.92 1.85
N ASP A 213 -13.83 4.86 2.52
CA ASP A 213 -13.97 6.30 2.22
C ASP A 213 -13.69 6.63 0.76
N GLY A 214 -12.55 6.17 0.21
CA GLY A 214 -12.22 6.44 -1.20
C GLY A 214 -13.11 5.73 -2.22
N MET A 215 -13.94 4.76 -1.81
CA MET A 215 -14.97 4.18 -2.69
C MET A 215 -16.24 5.05 -2.72
N ALA A 216 -16.44 5.90 -1.71
CA ALA A 216 -17.58 6.78 -1.59
C ALA A 216 -17.33 8.19 -2.14
N MET A 217 -16.06 8.56 -2.30
CA MET A 217 -15.59 9.80 -2.93
C MET A 217 -15.77 9.78 -4.46
#